data_AF-A0A520C782-F1
#
_entry.id   AF-A0A520C782-F1
#
_cell.length_a   1.000
_cell.length_b   1.000
_cell.length_c   1.000
_cell.angle_alpha   90.00
_cell.angle_beta   90.00
_cell.angle_gamma   90.00
#
_symmetry.space_group_name_H-M   'P 1'
#
loop_
_entity.id
_entity.type
_entity.pdbx_description
1 polymer ?
#
loop_
_entity_poly.entity_id
_entity_poly.type
_entity_poly.pdbx_seq_one_letter_code
_entity_poly.pdbx_strand_id
1 'polypeptide(L)'
;MKKLMILGIATSLLAVSSCSTVPLTGRSRLSLVDDSQLQQQAAIGYQQLLSDPSTKVVSTNSANTQMVKRVGAKIAAAVTQYMNQNGYGDQIQSYKWEFNLIESKEINAWCMPGGKV
;
A
#
# COMPACT_ATOMS: atom_id res chain seq x y z
N MET A 1 -36.68 -13.88 -22.40
CA MET A 1 -36.40 -14.73 -21.22
C MET A 1 -34.95 -15.24 -21.19
N LYS A 2 -34.48 -16.02 -22.18
CA LYS A 2 -33.07 -16.51 -22.22
C LYS A 2 -32.01 -15.39 -22.12
N LYS A 3 -32.20 -14.25 -22.79
CA LYS A 3 -31.27 -13.09 -22.72
C LYS A 3 -31.24 -12.41 -21.34
N LEU A 4 -32.38 -12.31 -20.64
CA LEU A 4 -32.43 -11.80 -19.26
C LEU A 4 -31.78 -12.77 -18.27
N MET A 5 -31.91 -14.08 -18.52
CA MET A 5 -31.28 -15.11 -17.70
C MET A 5 -29.76 -15.10 -17.84
N ILE A 6 -29.23 -14.91 -19.07
CA ILE A 6 -27.80 -14.76 -19.34
C ILE A 6 -27.24 -13.48 -18.71
N LEU A 7 -27.97 -12.36 -18.80
CA LEU A 7 -27.56 -11.09 -18.19
C LEU A 7 -27.55 -11.18 -16.65
N GLY A 8 -28.53 -11.85 -16.06
CA GLY A 8 -28.58 -12.13 -14.62
C GLY A 8 -27.37 -12.96 -14.16
N ILE A 9 -27.07 -14.06 -14.86
CA ILE A 9 -25.91 -14.93 -14.55
C ILE A 9 -24.58 -14.17 -14.68
N ALA A 10 -24.41 -13.37 -15.73
CA ALA A 10 -23.20 -12.56 -15.93
C ALA A 10 -23.01 -11.53 -14.80
N THR A 11 -24.10 -10.89 -14.36
CA THR A 11 -24.07 -9.92 -13.26
C THR A 11 -23.75 -10.60 -11.92
N SER A 12 -24.31 -11.79 -11.68
CA SER A 12 -24.01 -12.60 -10.50
C SER A 12 -22.55 -13.09 -10.48
N LEU A 13 -22.00 -13.51 -11.62
CA LEU A 13 -20.60 -13.93 -11.74
C LEU A 13 -19.62 -12.79 -11.41
N LEU A 14 -19.90 -11.57 -11.89
CA LEU A 14 -19.10 -10.37 -11.59
C LEU A 14 -19.17 -9.96 -10.10
N ALA A 15 -20.32 -10.18 -9.46
CA ALA A 15 -20.48 -9.88 -8.04
C ALA A 15 -19.66 -10.82 -7.15
N VAL A 16 -19.50 -12.10 -7.53
CA VAL A 16 -18.75 -13.10 -6.74
C VAL A 16 -17.24 -12.93 -6.89
N SER A 17 -16.74 -12.46 -8.04
CA SER A 17 -15.30 -12.23 -8.26
C SER A 17 -14.72 -11.05 -7.47
N SER A 18 -15.57 -10.20 -6.89
CA SER A 18 -15.15 -8.95 -6.22
C SER A 18 -14.82 -9.13 -4.73
N CYS A 19 -15.09 -10.32 -4.17
CA CYS A 19 -14.84 -10.61 -2.76
C CYS A 19 -13.43 -11.20 -2.59
N SER A 20 -12.52 -10.49 -1.93
CA SER A 20 -11.16 -10.95 -1.64
C SER A 20 -10.91 -11.04 -0.14
N THR A 21 -9.95 -11.89 0.26
CA THR A 21 -9.59 -12.09 1.67
C THR A 21 -8.24 -11.44 1.94
N VAL A 22 -8.13 -10.70 3.05
CA VAL A 22 -6.89 -10.05 3.46
C VAL A 22 -5.92 -11.10 4.07
N PRO A 23 -4.71 -11.29 3.51
CA PRO A 23 -3.76 -12.36 3.89
C PRO A 23 -3.36 -12.46 5.36
N LEU A 24 -3.46 -11.37 6.11
CA LEU A 24 -2.99 -11.30 7.50
C LEU A 24 -4.13 -11.33 8.52
N THR A 25 -5.32 -10.87 8.14
CA THR A 25 -6.45 -10.72 9.06
C THR A 25 -7.58 -11.71 8.78
N GLY A 26 -7.58 -12.38 7.63
CA GLY A 26 -8.66 -13.26 7.20
C GLY A 26 -9.97 -12.54 6.91
N ARG A 27 -9.99 -11.20 6.96
CA ARG A 27 -11.20 -10.41 6.72
C ARG A 27 -11.56 -10.42 5.23
N SER A 28 -12.83 -10.67 4.94
CA SER A 28 -13.38 -10.48 3.60
C SER A 28 -13.54 -8.99 3.32
N ARG A 29 -13.12 -8.56 2.12
CA ARG A 29 -13.27 -7.19 1.62
C ARG A 29 -13.82 -7.21 0.20
N LEU A 30 -14.56 -6.17 -0.15
CA LEU A 30 -14.93 -5.90 -1.53
C LEU A 30 -13.79 -5.14 -2.20
N SER A 31 -13.17 -5.71 -3.23
CA SER A 31 -12.07 -5.09 -3.97
C SER A 31 -12.61 -4.51 -5.28
N LEU A 32 -12.93 -3.22 -5.28
CA LEU A 32 -13.49 -2.53 -6.46
C LEU A 32 -12.43 -1.89 -7.35
N VAL A 33 -11.21 -1.70 -6.82
CA VAL A 33 -10.08 -1.09 -7.51
C VAL A 33 -8.93 -2.08 -7.53
N ASP A 34 -8.19 -2.06 -8.64
CA ASP A 34 -6.99 -2.86 -8.80
C ASP A 34 -5.84 -2.34 -7.89
N ASP A 35 -5.19 -3.26 -7.19
CA ASP A 35 -4.14 -2.93 -6.22
C ASP A 35 -2.92 -2.28 -6.90
N SER A 36 -2.61 -2.61 -8.16
CA SER A 36 -1.50 -1.99 -8.90
C SER A 36 -1.79 -0.54 -9.27
N GLN A 37 -3.04 -0.24 -9.66
CA GLN A 37 -3.49 1.12 -9.92
C GLN A 37 -3.43 1.97 -8.64
N LEU A 38 -3.87 1.42 -7.50
CA LEU A 38 -3.77 2.09 -6.21
C LEU A 38 -2.32 2.39 -5.81
N GLN A 39 -1.41 1.43 -6.03
CA GLN A 39 0.02 1.64 -5.77
C GLN A 39 0.62 2.75 -6.65
N GLN A 40 0.24 2.80 -7.94
CA GLN A 40 0.71 3.85 -8.84
C GLN A 40 0.20 5.22 -8.40
N GLN A 41 -1.09 5.35 -8.08
CA GLN A 41 -1.67 6.60 -7.60
C GLN A 41 -1.04 7.03 -6.26
N ALA A 42 -0.79 6.08 -5.36
CA ALA A 42 -0.11 6.33 -4.10
C ALA A 42 1.32 6.86 -4.31
N ALA A 43 2.07 6.28 -5.24
CA ALA A 43 3.42 6.75 -5.56
C ALA A 43 3.41 8.19 -6.11
N ILE A 44 2.45 8.53 -6.97
CA ILE A 44 2.28 9.90 -7.49
C ILE A 44 1.93 10.87 -6.36
N GLY A 45 0.91 10.54 -5.55
CA GLY A 45 0.47 11.40 -4.45
C GLY A 45 1.55 11.60 -3.38
N TYR A 46 2.31 10.56 -3.08
CA TYR A 46 3.43 10.64 -2.14
C TYR A 46 4.55 11.54 -2.66
N GLN A 47 4.92 11.39 -3.94
CA GLN A 47 5.91 12.27 -4.56
C GLN A 47 5.43 13.73 -4.57
N GLN A 48 4.14 13.96 -4.85
CA GLN A 48 3.56 15.30 -4.81
C GLN A 48 3.63 15.89 -3.40
N LEU A 49 3.32 15.12 -2.36
CA LEU A 49 3.43 15.57 -0.98
C LEU A 49 4.86 15.99 -0.64
N LEU A 50 5.85 15.16 -0.94
CA LEU A 50 7.25 15.43 -0.60
C LEU A 50 7.84 16.62 -1.37
N SER A 51 7.33 16.87 -2.58
CA SER A 51 7.73 18.00 -3.42
C SER A 51 6.96 19.29 -3.08
N ASP A 52 5.89 19.21 -2.27
CA ASP A 52 5.09 20.38 -1.90
C ASP A 52 5.95 21.34 -1.05
N PRO A 53 6.03 22.63 -1.39
CA PRO A 53 6.79 23.61 -0.62
C PRO A 53 6.37 23.75 0.85
N SER A 54 5.13 23.38 1.19
CA SER A 54 4.62 23.35 2.57
C SER A 54 5.09 22.14 3.36
N THR A 55 5.55 21.08 2.68
CA THR A 55 6.08 19.87 3.32
C THR A 55 7.56 20.04 3.62
N LYS A 56 7.89 20.17 4.90
CA LYS A 56 9.28 20.27 5.34
C LYS A 56 9.89 18.89 5.58
N VAL A 57 10.45 18.29 4.53
CA VAL A 57 11.19 17.02 4.65
C VAL A 57 12.51 17.28 5.38
N VAL A 58 12.75 16.54 6.46
CA VAL A 58 13.99 16.64 7.25
C VAL A 58 15.15 16.05 6.47
N SER A 59 16.26 16.79 6.41
CA SER A 59 17.47 16.40 5.68
C SER A 59 17.87 14.93 5.90
N THR A 60 18.28 14.26 4.83
CA THR A 60 18.77 12.88 4.85
C THR A 60 20.01 12.70 5.73
N ASN A 61 20.78 13.77 5.95
CA ASN A 61 21.96 13.76 6.79
C ASN A 61 21.64 13.90 8.28
N SER A 62 20.40 14.24 8.65
CA SER A 62 19.98 14.30 10.05
C SER A 62 20.04 12.93 10.71
N ALA A 63 20.58 12.86 11.93
CA ALA A 63 20.63 11.63 12.72
C ALA A 63 19.23 10.99 12.89
N ASN A 64 18.19 11.82 13.03
CA ASN A 64 16.81 11.34 13.16
C ASN A 64 16.30 10.72 11.86
N THR A 65 16.53 11.35 10.71
CA THR A 65 16.14 10.79 9.41
C THR A 65 16.88 9.48 9.15
N GLN A 66 18.19 9.41 9.45
CA GLN A 66 18.96 8.18 9.32
C GLN A 66 18.43 7.06 10.24
N MET A 67 18.05 7.40 11.48
CA MET A 67 17.43 6.46 12.41
C MET A 67 16.11 5.93 11.86
N VAL A 68 15.22 6.81 11.39
CA VAL A 68 13.92 6.44 10.79
C VAL A 68 14.13 5.51 9.60
N LYS A 69 15.01 5.87 8.66
CA LYS A 69 15.32 5.04 7.49
C LYS A 69 15.91 3.67 7.88
N ARG A 70 16.80 3.63 8.87
CA ARG A 70 17.39 2.38 9.37
C ARG A 70 16.35 1.46 10.01
N VAL A 71 15.48 2.00 10.87
CA VAL A 71 14.42 1.21 11.52
C VAL A 71 13.38 0.77 10.49
N GLY A 72 12.96 1.67 9.60
CA GLY A 72 12.05 1.36 8.50
C GLY A 72 12.57 0.24 7.61
N ALA A 73 13.84 0.29 7.20
CA ALA A 73 14.47 -0.77 6.41
C ALA A 73 14.47 -2.13 7.14
N LYS A 74 14.71 -2.17 8.45
CA LYS A 74 14.62 -3.41 9.24
C LYS A 74 13.20 -3.96 9.27
N ILE A 75 12.20 -3.10 9.44
CA ILE A 75 10.78 -3.48 9.42
C ILE A 75 10.40 -4.02 8.04
N ALA A 76 10.73 -3.29 6.97
CA ALA A 76 10.47 -3.71 5.59
C ALA A 76 11.07 -5.08 5.30
N ALA A 77 12.33 -5.33 5.70
CA ALA A 77 12.98 -6.62 5.54
C ALA A 77 12.26 -7.75 6.29
N ALA A 78 11.87 -7.52 7.55
CA ALA A 78 11.14 -8.50 8.36
C ALA A 78 9.76 -8.81 7.75
N VAL A 79 9.03 -7.79 7.28
CA VAL A 79 7.73 -7.97 6.62
C VAL A 79 7.89 -8.74 5.31
N THR A 80 8.88 -8.38 4.48
CA THR A 80 9.15 -9.08 3.22
C THR A 80 9.48 -10.55 3.47
N GLN A 81 10.33 -10.83 4.45
CA GLN A 81 10.64 -12.21 4.85
C GLN A 81 9.38 -12.96 5.26
N TYR A 82 8.56 -12.39 6.14
CA TYR A 82 7.33 -13.02 6.62
C TYR A 82 6.35 -13.30 5.47
N MET A 83 6.09 -12.32 4.61
CA MET A 83 5.16 -12.46 3.49
C MET A 83 5.62 -13.55 2.51
N ASN A 84 6.92 -13.58 2.18
CA ASN A 84 7.47 -14.62 1.32
C ASN A 84 7.34 -16.02 1.94
N GLN A 85 7.63 -16.15 3.24
CA GLN A 85 7.54 -17.44 3.95
C GLN A 85 6.10 -17.96 4.06
N ASN A 86 5.11 -17.08 4.03
CA ASN A 86 3.70 -17.43 4.16
C ASN A 86 2.95 -17.45 2.80
N GLY A 87 3.66 -17.42 1.67
CA GLY A 87 3.06 -17.53 0.33
C GLY A 87 2.37 -16.27 -0.18
N TYR A 88 2.66 -15.10 0.41
CA TYR A 88 2.09 -13.81 0.03
C TYR A 88 3.10 -12.85 -0.64
N GLY A 89 4.26 -13.36 -1.04
CA GLY A 89 5.34 -12.56 -1.64
C GLY A 89 4.90 -11.75 -2.86
N ASP A 90 4.07 -12.33 -3.73
CA ASP A 90 3.60 -11.69 -4.96
C ASP A 90 2.86 -10.36 -4.69
N GLN A 91 2.18 -10.23 -3.55
CA GLN A 91 1.42 -9.03 -3.21
C GLN A 91 2.30 -7.82 -2.88
N ILE A 92 3.53 -8.08 -2.45
CA ILE A 92 4.50 -7.05 -2.06
C ILE A 92 5.69 -6.96 -3.01
N GLN A 93 5.70 -7.76 -4.08
CA GLN A 93 6.82 -7.84 -5.02
C GLN A 93 7.15 -6.49 -5.67
N SER A 94 6.12 -5.67 -5.92
CA SER A 94 6.24 -4.36 -6.54
C SER A 94 6.54 -3.23 -5.54
N TYR A 95 6.61 -3.52 -4.23
CA TYR A 95 6.74 -2.47 -3.22
C TYR A 95 8.12 -1.82 -3.30
N LYS A 96 8.11 -0.50 -3.35
CA LYS A 96 9.32 0.34 -3.34
C LYS A 96 9.34 1.11 -2.04
N TRP A 97 9.78 0.41 -0.98
CA TRP A 97 9.81 0.94 0.37
C TRP A 97 10.56 2.28 0.45
N GLU A 98 9.90 3.25 1.04
CA GLU A 98 10.41 4.59 1.21
C GLU A 98 9.94 5.12 2.55
N PHE A 99 10.88 5.67 3.31
CA PHE A 99 10.65 6.19 4.66
C PHE A 99 11.18 7.61 4.71
N ASN A 100 10.30 8.59 4.91
CA ASN A 100 10.70 9.99 5.03
C ASN A 100 10.27 10.57 6.38
N LEU A 101 11.07 11.51 6.87
CA LEU A 101 10.76 12.23 8.10
C LEU A 101 10.32 13.63 7.71
N ILE A 102 9.10 14.00 8.07
CA ILE A 102 8.54 15.33 7.83
C ILE A 102 8.49 16.06 9.17
N GLU A 103 8.91 17.32 9.18
CA GLU A 103 8.82 18.18 10.35
C GLU A 103 7.38 18.69 10.51
N SER A 104 6.74 18.32 11.61
CA SER A 104 5.39 18.76 11.97
C SER A 104 5.28 18.98 13.48
N LYS A 105 4.35 19.84 13.89
CA LYS A 105 3.98 20.00 15.30
C LYS A 105 3.04 18.88 15.77
N GLU A 106 2.43 18.16 14.84
CA GLU A 106 1.50 17.08 15.12
C GLU A 106 2.26 15.76 15.29
N ILE A 107 1.86 14.98 16.30
CA ILE A 107 2.39 13.63 16.52
C ILE A 107 1.62 12.68 15.60
N ASN A 108 2.26 12.22 14.53
CA ASN A 108 1.62 11.33 13.56
C ASN A 108 2.61 10.46 12.79
N ALA A 109 2.12 9.35 12.24
CA ALA A 109 2.76 8.51 11.24
C ALA A 109 1.68 7.80 10.43
N TRP A 110 1.90 7.66 9.11
CA TRP A 110 0.95 7.01 8.21
C TRP A 110 1.69 6.27 7.10
N CYS A 111 0.97 5.50 6.29
CA CYS A 111 1.54 4.81 5.15
C CYS A 111 0.55 4.75 3.99
N MET A 112 1.06 4.68 2.76
CA MET A 112 0.29 4.48 1.54
C MET A 112 0.71 3.18 0.83
N PRO A 113 -0.14 2.64 -0.07
CA PRO A 113 0.17 1.45 -0.87
C PRO A 113 1.54 1.53 -1.56
N GLY A 114 2.21 0.38 -1.70
CA GLY A 114 3.52 0.29 -2.35
C GLY A 114 4.71 0.59 -1.44
N GLY A 115 4.49 0.68 -0.12
CA GLY A 115 5.54 0.85 0.89
C GLY A 115 5.98 2.29 1.10
N LYS A 116 5.07 3.26 0.91
CA LYS A 116 5.35 4.68 1.16
C LYS A 116 4.99 5.04 2.59
N VAL A 117 5.98 5.45 3.37
CA VAL A 117 5.86 5.70 4.81
C VAL A 117 6.46 7.05 5.17
#